data_AF-A0A502EBT6-F1
#
_entry.id   AF-A0A502EBT6-F1
#
_cell.length_a   1.000
_cell.length_b   1.000
_cell.length_c   1.000
_cell.angle_alpha   90.00
_cell.angle_beta   90.00
_cell.angle_gamma   90.00
#
_symmetry.space_group_name_H-M   'P 1'
#
loop_
_entity.id
_entity.type
_entity.pdbx_description
1 polymer ?
#
loop_
_entity_poly.entity_id
_entity_poly.type
_entity_poly.pdbx_seq_one_letter_code
_entity_poly.pdbx_strand_id
1 'polypeptide(L)'
;MAPPSLTHGNSDVEADRGATCAAWDQAARTLASTSKLRAAIAEANGSSPEARNARTDEKRVGVSVLFYLRTKMEPSAPAVILTPIKNWIAAQIDRLHAVNMRDWNASNVATDRANELASKIVLECGLR
;
A
#
# COMPACT_ATOMS: atom_id res chain seq x y z
N MET A 1 7.13 -34.26 18.17
CA MET A 1 8.11 -33.67 17.24
C MET A 1 7.78 -32.20 17.09
N ALA A 2 8.67 -31.29 17.54
CA ALA A 2 8.58 -29.90 17.15
C ALA A 2 8.94 -29.79 15.65
N PRO A 3 8.29 -28.90 14.86
CA PRO A 3 8.68 -28.70 13.48
C PRO A 3 10.14 -28.22 13.44
N PRO A 4 10.93 -28.62 12.43
CA PRO A 4 12.27 -28.04 12.26
C PRO A 4 12.12 -26.52 12.17
N SER A 5 12.83 -25.81 13.03
CA SER A 5 12.98 -24.37 12.92
C SER A 5 13.58 -24.09 11.54
N LEU A 6 12.86 -23.38 10.68
CA LEU A 6 13.38 -22.89 9.41
C LEU A 6 14.43 -21.82 9.76
N THR A 7 15.68 -22.25 9.93
CA THR A 7 16.82 -21.36 10.04
C THR A 7 17.06 -20.79 8.64
N HIS A 8 16.48 -19.63 8.37
CA HIS A 8 16.66 -18.92 7.10
C HIS A 8 18.12 -18.48 6.99
N GLY A 9 18.75 -18.72 5.85
CA GLY A 9 20.07 -18.19 5.57
C GLY A 9 20.00 -16.68 5.33
N ASN A 10 21.13 -15.97 5.46
CA ASN A 10 21.21 -14.55 5.11
C ASN A 10 20.79 -14.27 3.65
N SER A 11 20.96 -15.26 2.75
CA SER A 11 20.49 -15.21 1.37
C SER A 11 18.96 -15.15 1.26
N ASP A 12 18.27 -15.91 2.12
CA ASP A 12 16.80 -16.00 2.10
C ASP A 12 16.20 -14.70 2.65
N VAL A 13 16.81 -14.15 3.71
CA VAL A 13 16.41 -12.85 4.28
C VAL A 13 16.54 -11.71 3.27
N GLU A 14 17.63 -11.66 2.50
CA GLU A 14 17.81 -10.64 1.46
C GLU A 14 16.88 -10.85 0.26
N ALA A 15 16.64 -12.11 -0.14
CA ALA A 15 15.68 -12.42 -1.20
C ALA A 15 14.25 -11.99 -0.80
N ASP A 16 13.84 -12.31 0.42
CA ASP A 16 12.53 -11.97 0.97
C ASP A 16 12.37 -10.46 1.18
N ARG A 17 13.45 -9.78 1.59
CA ARG A 17 13.51 -8.31 1.60
C ARG A 17 13.27 -7.75 0.20
N GLY A 18 13.99 -8.25 -0.80
CA GLY A 18 13.87 -7.82 -2.19
C GLY A 18 12.46 -8.02 -2.74
N ALA A 19 11.88 -9.21 -2.54
CA ALA A 19 10.52 -9.54 -2.98
C ALA A 19 9.46 -8.65 -2.30
N THR A 20 9.58 -8.47 -0.98
CA THR A 20 8.65 -7.62 -0.21
C THR A 20 8.72 -6.16 -0.66
N CYS A 21 9.93 -5.62 -0.85
CA CYS A 21 10.13 -4.25 -1.32
C CYS A 21 9.62 -4.03 -2.74
N ALA A 22 9.86 -4.96 -3.66
CA ALA A 22 9.35 -4.90 -5.02
C ALA A 22 7.81 -4.95 -5.06
N ALA A 23 7.21 -5.83 -4.25
CA ALA A 23 5.76 -5.92 -4.15
C ALA A 23 5.14 -4.63 -3.59
N TRP A 24 5.78 -4.01 -2.59
CA TRP A 24 5.35 -2.72 -2.06
C TRP A 24 5.46 -1.60 -3.11
N ASP A 25 6.58 -1.49 -3.83
CA ASP A 25 6.78 -0.45 -4.85
C ASP A 25 5.72 -0.56 -5.95
N GLN A 26 5.46 -1.78 -6.43
CA GLN A 26 4.41 -2.04 -7.41
C GLN A 26 3.03 -1.62 -6.89
N ALA A 27 2.68 -1.99 -5.65
CA ALA A 27 1.41 -1.63 -5.04
C ALA A 27 1.26 -0.11 -4.89
N ALA A 28 2.29 0.57 -4.39
CA ALA A 28 2.32 2.01 -4.17
C ALA A 28 2.19 2.78 -5.49
N ARG A 29 2.94 2.41 -6.53
CA ARG A 29 2.86 3.03 -7.87
C ARG A 29 1.51 2.80 -8.54
N THR A 30 0.92 1.61 -8.38
CA THR A 30 -0.41 1.29 -8.90
C THR A 30 -1.50 2.14 -8.24
N LEU A 31 -1.42 2.31 -6.91
CA LEU A 31 -2.32 3.21 -6.19
C LEU A 31 -2.15 4.67 -6.62
N ALA A 32 -0.91 5.16 -6.69
CA ALA A 32 -0.62 6.55 -7.01
C ALA A 32 -1.09 6.91 -8.43
N SER A 33 -0.82 6.05 -9.41
CA SER A 33 -1.27 6.25 -10.80
C SER A 33 -2.80 6.25 -10.91
N THR A 34 -3.48 5.33 -10.23
CA THR A 34 -4.95 5.27 -10.21
C THR A 34 -5.56 6.50 -9.52
N SER A 35 -4.99 6.94 -8.40
CA SER A 35 -5.40 8.15 -7.69
C SER A 35 -5.24 9.40 -8.56
N LYS A 36 -4.12 9.50 -9.30
CA LYS A 36 -3.86 10.60 -10.24
C LYS A 36 -4.86 10.61 -11.40
N LEU A 37 -5.17 9.45 -11.98
CA LEU A 37 -6.18 9.33 -13.03
C LEU A 37 -7.56 9.79 -12.54
N ARG A 38 -7.97 9.33 -11.36
CA ARG A 38 -9.23 9.76 -10.73
C ARG A 38 -9.28 11.26 -10.48
N ALA A 39 -8.18 11.85 -9.99
CA ALA A 39 -8.09 13.28 -9.76
C ALA A 39 -8.31 14.07 -11.06
N ALA A 40 -7.60 13.70 -12.13
CA ALA A 40 -7.74 14.35 -13.43
C ALA A 40 -9.18 14.28 -14.00
N ILE A 41 -9.88 13.16 -13.80
CA ILE A 41 -11.29 13.01 -14.21
C ILE A 41 -12.21 13.90 -13.34
N ALA A 42 -11.96 13.97 -12.04
CA ALA A 42 -12.78 14.73 -11.10
C ALA A 42 -12.62 16.26 -11.26
N GLU A 43 -11.45 16.74 -11.69
CA GLU A 43 -11.21 18.17 -11.99
C GLU A 43 -12.15 18.70 -13.07
N ALA A 44 -12.50 17.87 -14.06
CA ALA A 44 -13.42 18.27 -15.13
C ALA A 44 -14.87 18.43 -14.63
N ASN A 45 -15.34 17.49 -13.80
CA ASN A 45 -16.65 17.55 -13.12
C ASN A 45 -16.75 16.45 -12.05
N GLY A 46 -16.55 16.79 -10.77
CA GLY A 46 -16.50 15.82 -9.67
C GLY A 46 -17.79 15.02 -9.43
N SER A 47 -18.91 15.45 -10.01
CA SER A 47 -20.24 14.82 -9.87
C SER A 47 -20.67 14.01 -11.10
N SER A 48 -19.86 13.96 -12.15
CA SER A 48 -20.19 13.21 -13.37
C SER A 48 -20.23 11.69 -13.13
N PRO A 49 -20.94 10.92 -13.99
CA PRO A 49 -20.84 9.47 -13.99
C PRO A 49 -19.40 8.95 -14.07
N GLU A 50 -18.55 9.60 -14.86
CA GLU A 50 -17.14 9.25 -15.04
C GLU A 50 -16.36 9.44 -13.74
N ALA A 51 -16.56 10.57 -13.03
CA ALA A 51 -15.94 10.79 -11.73
C ALA A 51 -16.42 9.79 -10.67
N ARG A 52 -17.69 9.36 -10.72
CA ARG A 52 -18.21 8.28 -9.86
C ARG A 52 -17.56 6.93 -10.19
N ASN A 53 -17.43 6.58 -11.47
CA ASN A 53 -16.80 5.33 -11.90
C ASN A 53 -15.32 5.31 -11.52
N ALA A 54 -14.59 6.39 -11.77
CA ALA A 54 -13.18 6.52 -11.39
C ALA A 54 -12.96 6.36 -9.87
N ARG A 55 -13.88 6.89 -9.03
CA ARG A 55 -13.84 6.66 -7.57
C ARG A 55 -14.06 5.19 -7.21
N THR A 56 -15.00 4.52 -7.89
CA THR A 56 -15.26 3.09 -7.67
C THR A 56 -14.05 2.24 -8.08
N ASP A 57 -13.43 2.56 -9.21
CA ASP A 57 -12.25 1.85 -9.70
C ASP A 57 -11.04 2.09 -8.80
N GLU A 58 -10.82 3.31 -8.31
CA GLU A 58 -9.77 3.60 -7.31
C GLU A 58 -9.93 2.73 -6.06
N LYS A 59 -11.16 2.58 -5.54
CA LYS A 59 -11.43 1.71 -4.40
C LYS A 59 -11.16 0.23 -4.72
N ARG A 60 -11.60 -0.26 -5.89
CA ARG A 60 -11.38 -1.64 -6.32
C ARG A 60 -9.89 -1.95 -6.45
N VAL A 61 -9.14 -1.06 -7.09
CA VAL A 61 -7.68 -1.18 -7.21
C VAL A 61 -7.04 -1.15 -5.83
N GLY A 62 -7.47 -0.24 -4.95
CA GLY A 62 -6.95 -0.15 -3.59
C GLY A 62 -7.16 -1.41 -2.76
N VAL A 63 -8.32 -2.07 -2.87
CA VAL A 63 -8.50 -3.37 -2.21
C VAL A 63 -7.59 -4.44 -2.83
N SER A 64 -7.48 -4.47 -4.16
CA SER A 64 -6.72 -5.49 -4.88
C SER A 64 -5.21 -5.43 -4.60
N VAL A 65 -4.63 -4.23 -4.60
CA VAL A 65 -3.20 -4.02 -4.30
C VAL A 65 -2.85 -4.29 -2.83
N LEU A 66 -3.75 -3.99 -1.90
CA LEU A 66 -3.55 -4.32 -0.48
C LEU A 66 -3.63 -5.82 -0.24
N PHE A 67 -4.53 -6.51 -0.93
CA PHE A 67 -4.58 -7.97 -0.90
C PHE A 67 -3.30 -8.58 -1.49
N TYR A 68 -2.91 -8.16 -2.69
CA TYR A 68 -1.67 -8.58 -3.34
C TYR A 68 -0.47 -8.40 -2.41
N LEU A 69 -0.29 -7.20 -1.85
CA LEU A 69 0.84 -6.89 -0.98
C LEU A 69 0.88 -7.83 0.24
N ARG A 70 -0.26 -8.08 0.90
CA ARG A 70 -0.33 -9.04 2.01
C ARG A 70 0.10 -10.46 1.61
N THR A 71 -0.19 -10.89 0.39
CA THR A 71 0.23 -12.22 -0.11
C THR A 71 1.70 -12.30 -0.51
N LYS A 72 2.38 -11.15 -0.65
CA LYS A 72 3.79 -11.05 -1.08
C LYS A 72 4.73 -10.59 0.02
N MET A 73 4.20 -10.36 1.22
CA MET A 73 5.01 -10.05 2.38
C MET A 73 5.56 -11.35 2.95
N GLU A 74 6.82 -11.61 2.64
CA GLU A 74 7.48 -12.82 3.09
C GLU A 74 7.83 -12.73 4.59
N PRO A 75 7.59 -13.78 5.38
CA PRO A 75 7.74 -13.73 6.83
C PRO A 75 9.19 -13.61 7.29
N SER A 76 10.18 -13.97 6.45
CA SER A 76 11.60 -13.84 6.79
C SER A 76 12.19 -12.46 6.47
N ALA A 77 11.42 -11.59 5.80
CA ALA A 77 11.85 -10.21 5.54
C ALA A 77 12.11 -9.45 6.87
N PRO A 78 13.13 -8.57 6.93
CA PRO A 78 13.46 -7.84 8.16
C PRO A 78 12.30 -7.02 8.73
N ALA A 79 12.20 -6.98 10.06
CA ALA A 79 11.15 -6.21 10.75
C ALA A 79 11.16 -4.71 10.42
N VAL A 80 12.34 -4.16 10.10
CA VAL A 80 12.51 -2.76 9.67
C VAL A 80 11.79 -2.46 8.34
N ILE A 81 11.57 -3.48 7.50
CA ILE A 81 10.80 -3.40 6.25
C ILE A 81 9.32 -3.76 6.50
N LEU A 82 9.07 -4.89 7.18
CA LEU A 82 7.71 -5.39 7.38
C LEU A 82 6.84 -4.44 8.20
N THR A 83 7.38 -3.83 9.26
CA THR A 83 6.61 -2.96 10.16
C THR A 83 6.05 -1.73 9.45
N PRO A 84 6.84 -0.90 8.75
CA PRO A 84 6.28 0.25 8.05
C PRO A 84 5.34 -0.15 6.92
N ILE A 85 5.56 -1.27 6.22
CA ILE A 85 4.62 -1.78 5.20
C ILE A 85 3.27 -2.18 5.82
N LYS A 86 3.26 -2.88 6.96
CA LYS A 86 2.03 -3.22 7.69
C LYS A 86 1.27 -1.96 8.12
N ASN A 87 1.99 -0.96 8.63
CA ASN A 87 1.41 0.31 9.02
C ASN A 87 0.86 1.09 7.81
N TRP A 88 1.53 0.98 6.66
CA TRP A 88 1.08 1.61 5.43
C TRP A 88 -0.21 0.96 4.92
N ILE A 89 -0.30 -0.37 4.96
CA ILE A 89 -1.54 -1.11 4.65
C ILE A 89 -2.68 -0.66 5.58
N ALA A 90 -2.41 -0.53 6.88
CA ALA A 90 -3.41 -0.07 7.83
C ALA A 90 -3.89 1.35 7.50
N ALA A 91 -2.98 2.28 7.22
CA ALA A 91 -3.33 3.65 6.82
C ALA A 91 -4.17 3.70 5.52
N GLN A 92 -3.88 2.83 4.54
CA GLN A 92 -4.70 2.73 3.33
C GLN A 92 -6.11 2.21 3.61
N ILE A 93 -6.26 1.27 4.55
CA ILE A 93 -7.58 0.76 4.98
C ILE A 93 -8.34 1.86 5.73
N ASP A 94 -7.68 2.57 6.64
CA ASP A 94 -8.27 3.71 7.35
C ASP A 94 -8.76 4.77 6.37
N ARG A 95 -7.96 5.09 5.34
CA ARG A 95 -8.35 5.99 4.24
C ARG A 95 -9.61 5.49 3.52
N LEU A 96 -9.63 4.23 3.08
CA LEU A 96 -10.78 3.65 2.37
C LEU A 96 -12.04 3.64 3.23
N HIS A 97 -11.91 3.33 4.51
CA HIS A 97 -13.00 3.36 5.48
C HIS A 97 -13.54 4.79 5.66
N ALA A 98 -12.66 5.76 5.88
CA ALA A 98 -13.04 7.17 6.04
C ALA A 98 -13.77 7.72 4.80
N VAL A 99 -13.31 7.38 3.58
CA VAL A 99 -14.01 7.74 2.34
C VAL A 99 -15.41 7.12 2.26
N ASN A 100 -15.60 5.89 2.74
CA ASN A 100 -16.93 5.27 2.79
C ASN A 100 -17.84 5.97 3.81
N MET A 101 -17.28 6.40 4.95
CA MET A 101 -17.99 7.15 5.98
C MET A 101 -18.20 8.64 5.62
N ARG A 102 -17.61 9.10 4.49
CA ARG A 102 -17.57 10.51 4.08
C ARG A 102 -16.86 11.42 5.11
N ASP A 103 -15.96 10.85 5.90
CA ASP A 103 -15.09 11.60 6.79
C ASP A 103 -13.82 12.01 6.03
N TRP A 104 -13.88 13.18 5.40
CA TRP A 104 -12.77 13.69 4.59
C TRP A 104 -11.55 14.07 5.43
N ASN A 105 -11.76 14.49 6.68
CA ASN A 105 -10.64 14.83 7.58
C ASN A 105 -9.86 13.57 7.96
N ALA A 106 -10.54 12.51 8.40
CA ALA A 106 -9.91 11.23 8.69
C ALA A 106 -9.23 10.62 7.46
N SER A 107 -9.84 10.75 6.28
CA SER A 107 -9.23 10.32 5.01
C SER A 107 -7.93 11.05 4.71
N ASN A 108 -7.87 12.36 4.94
CA ASN A 108 -6.66 13.16 4.72
C ASN A 108 -5.56 12.79 5.72
N VAL A 109 -5.89 12.70 7.02
CA VAL A 109 -4.94 12.26 8.06
C VAL A 109 -4.37 10.87 7.76
N ALA A 110 -5.19 9.92 7.33
CA ALA A 110 -4.74 8.59 6.93
C ALA A 110 -3.83 8.64 5.67
N THR A 111 -4.11 9.55 4.74
CA THR A 111 -3.28 9.77 3.55
C THR A 111 -1.91 10.33 3.92
N ASP A 112 -1.86 11.33 4.80
CA ASP A 112 -0.59 11.93 5.25
C ASP A 112 0.28 10.90 5.97
N ARG A 113 -0.31 10.12 6.87
CA ARG A 113 0.35 8.98 7.52
C ARG A 113 0.89 7.96 6.51
N ALA A 114 0.11 7.64 5.48
CA ALA A 114 0.56 6.73 4.44
C ALA A 114 1.74 7.30 3.63
N ASN A 115 1.76 8.61 3.38
CA ASN A 115 2.87 9.28 2.68
C ASN A 115 4.15 9.31 3.52
N GLU A 116 4.04 9.60 4.82
CA GLU A 116 5.19 9.53 5.75
C GLU A 116 5.79 8.12 5.79
N LEU A 117 4.94 7.10 5.86
CA LEU A 117 5.38 5.70 5.82
C LEU A 117 6.00 5.34 4.47
N ALA A 118 5.48 5.85 3.36
CA ALA A 118 6.05 5.61 2.05
C ALA A 118 7.49 6.12 1.95
N SER A 119 7.77 7.34 2.45
CA SER A 119 9.13 7.88 2.53
C SER A 119 10.07 6.99 3.33
N LYS A 120 9.60 6.44 4.45
CA LYS A 120 10.38 5.49 5.25
C LYS A 120 10.65 4.18 4.50
N ILE A 121 9.63 3.61 3.85
CA ILE A 121 9.77 2.34 3.12
C ILE A 121 10.73 2.49 1.94
N VAL A 122 10.66 3.60 1.20
CA VAL A 122 11.62 3.92 0.12
C VAL A 122 13.05 3.87 0.62
N LEU A 123 13.33 4.50 1.76
CA LEU A 123 14.66 4.53 2.37
C LEU A 123 15.15 3.12 2.75
N GLU A 124 14.32 2.35 3.47
CA GLU A 124 14.69 1.01 3.95
C GLU A 124 14.83 -0.02 2.80
N CYS A 125 14.00 0.14 1.76
CA CYS A 125 14.06 -0.68 0.56
C CYS A 125 15.14 -0.25 -0.43
N GLY A 126 15.79 0.91 -0.23
CA GLY A 126 16.78 1.45 -1.16
C GLY A 126 16.21 1.79 -2.55
N LEU A 127 14.92 2.16 -2.60
CA LEU A 127 14.22 2.49 -3.83
C LEU A 127 14.55 3.93 -4.28
N ARG A 128 14.42 4.19 -5.59
CA ARG A 128 14.65 5.51 -6.21
C ARG A 128 13.41 6.02 -6.94
#